data_AF-A0A7V9FA38-F1
#
_entry.id   AF-A0A7V9FA38-F1
#
_cell.length_a   1.000
_cell.length_b   1.000
_cell.length_c   1.000
_cell.angle_alpha   90.00
_cell.angle_beta   90.00
_cell.angle_gamma   90.00
#
_symmetry.space_group_name_H-M   'P 1'
#
loop_
_entity.id
_entity.type
_entity.pdbx_description
1 polymer ?
#
loop_
_entity_poly.entity_id
_entity_poly.type
_entity_poly.pdbx_seq_one_letter_code
_entity_poly.pdbx_strand_id
1 'polypeptide(L)'
;MKNGGAGGYHHAALMGEDAVHCLMRDISRHNAIDKAVGHTLRQGMDNSASAIVLSGKITTGIAPKTARSGFPIVATRSLPTAQAVAFAEAVRLMLACRILNRRHAIYGPNRLPSIVTGQDTLR
;
A
#
# COMPACT_ATOMS: atom_id res chain seq x y z
N MET A 1 24.42 -1.54 -3.55
CA MET A 1 23.88 -1.96 -4.86
C MET A 1 23.34 -0.73 -5.57
N LYS A 2 23.89 -0.42 -6.75
CA LYS A 2 23.58 0.76 -7.56
C LYS A 2 22.20 0.60 -8.24
N ASN A 3 21.52 1.71 -8.47
CA ASN A 3 20.20 1.85 -9.10
C ASN A 3 19.98 0.92 -10.31
N GLY A 4 19.20 -0.15 -10.13
CA GLY A 4 18.74 -1.01 -11.22
C GLY A 4 17.42 -0.49 -11.82
N GLY A 5 17.53 0.35 -12.85
CA GLY A 5 16.50 0.84 -13.78
C GLY A 5 15.01 0.73 -13.42
N ALA A 6 14.39 1.84 -12.99
CA ALA A 6 12.93 2.01 -12.95
C ALA A 6 12.52 3.49 -13.14
N GLY A 7 13.20 4.24 -14.01
CA GLY A 7 13.24 5.71 -13.98
C GLY A 7 11.94 6.50 -14.21
N GLY A 8 10.80 5.87 -14.46
CA GLY A 8 9.54 6.61 -14.71
C GLY A 8 8.24 5.86 -14.47
N TYR A 9 8.27 4.61 -13.99
CA TYR A 9 7.06 3.83 -13.79
C TYR A 9 6.80 3.52 -12.32
N HIS A 10 5.56 3.73 -11.93
CA HIS A 10 4.99 3.17 -10.73
C HIS A 10 4.48 1.76 -10.96
N HIS A 11 4.62 0.95 -9.92
CA HIS A 11 4.17 -0.42 -9.84
C HIS A 11 3.09 -0.58 -8.77
N ALA A 12 2.11 -1.43 -9.06
CA ALA A 12 1.11 -1.94 -8.12
C ALA A 12 1.05 -3.46 -8.25
N ALA A 13 1.29 -4.17 -7.14
CA ALA A 13 1.24 -5.62 -7.09
C ALA A 13 0.09 -6.09 -6.23
N LEU A 14 -0.62 -7.11 -6.70
CA LEU A 14 -1.60 -7.86 -5.92
C LEU A 14 -0.90 -9.01 -5.22
N MET A 15 -0.91 -8.98 -3.89
CA MET A 15 -0.32 -10.01 -3.04
C MET A 15 -1.46 -10.79 -2.38
N GLY A 16 -1.56 -12.08 -2.67
CA GLY A 16 -2.35 -13.03 -1.86
C GLY A 16 -1.49 -13.63 -0.75
N GLU A 17 -2.02 -14.62 -0.04
CA GLU A 17 -1.31 -15.28 1.06
C GLU A 17 -0.08 -16.05 0.58
N ASP A 18 -0.18 -16.75 -0.55
CA ASP A 18 0.86 -17.65 -1.04
C ASP A 18 1.75 -17.07 -2.15
N ALA A 19 1.27 -16.04 -2.84
CA ALA A 19 1.90 -15.57 -4.07
C ALA A 19 1.56 -14.12 -4.42
N VAL A 20 2.38 -13.55 -5.30
CA VAL A 20 2.03 -12.34 -6.06
C VAL A 20 1.19 -12.75 -7.25
N HIS A 21 -0.09 -12.38 -7.26
CA HIS A 21 -1.02 -12.75 -8.33
C HIS A 21 -0.87 -11.87 -9.57
N CYS A 22 -0.51 -10.59 -9.41
CA CYS A 22 -0.22 -9.72 -10.55
C CYS A 22 0.73 -8.58 -10.21
N LEU A 23 1.40 -8.06 -11.24
CA LEU A 23 2.23 -6.86 -11.16
C LEU A 23 1.87 -5.92 -12.32
N MET A 24 1.27 -4.78 -11.98
CA MET A 24 0.87 -3.76 -12.94
C MET A 24 1.83 -2.58 -12.91
N ARG A 25 2.01 -1.96 -14.07
CA ARG A 25 2.92 -0.82 -14.26
C ARG A 25 2.24 0.32 -15.00
N ASP A 26 2.53 1.54 -14.58
CA ASP A 26 2.11 2.76 -15.28
C ASP A 26 2.99 3.94 -14.87
N ILE A 27 3.05 4.99 -15.70
CA ILE A 27 3.77 6.23 -15.35
C ILE A 27 3.11 6.89 -14.14
N SER A 28 1.79 6.78 -14.02
CA SER A 28 1.01 7.28 -12.89
C SER A 28 0.77 6.17 -11.86
N ARG A 29 1.07 6.42 -10.58
CA ARG A 29 0.73 5.50 -9.49
C ARG A 29 -0.77 5.22 -9.37
N HIS A 30 -1.61 6.20 -9.73
CA HIS A 30 -3.06 6.05 -9.69
C HIS A 30 -3.53 5.09 -10.78
N ASN A 31 -2.91 5.14 -11.95
CA ASN A 31 -3.24 4.24 -13.04
C ASN A 31 -2.68 2.83 -12.79
N ALA A 32 -1.51 2.72 -12.16
CA ALA A 32 -0.95 1.42 -11.78
C ALA A 32 -1.90 0.66 -10.84
N ILE A 33 -2.46 1.33 -9.82
CA ILE A 33 -3.48 0.71 -8.96
C ILE A 33 -4.78 0.44 -9.72
N ASP A 34 -5.25 1.34 -10.58
CA ASP A 34 -6.47 1.12 -11.36
C ASP A 34 -6.35 -0.11 -12.26
N LYS A 35 -5.18 -0.36 -12.87
CA LYS A 35 -4.90 -1.57 -13.64
C LYS A 35 -4.92 -2.82 -12.77
N ALA A 36 -4.37 -2.77 -11.55
CA ALA A 36 -4.36 -3.91 -10.63
C ALA A 36 -5.78 -4.26 -10.16
N VAL A 37 -6.55 -3.24 -9.76
CA VAL A 37 -7.98 -3.35 -9.41
C VAL A 37 -8.79 -3.85 -10.60
N GLY A 38 -8.59 -3.28 -11.78
CA GLY A 38 -9.29 -3.68 -12.99
C GLY A 38 -9.03 -5.15 -13.35
N HIS A 39 -7.81 -5.64 -13.10
CA HIS A 39 -7.48 -7.05 -13.26
C HIS A 39 -8.27 -7.92 -12.28
N THR A 40 -8.32 -7.58 -10.99
CA THR A 40 -9.08 -8.40 -10.00
C THR A 40 -10.56 -8.45 -10.33
N LEU A 41 -11.14 -7.31 -10.74
CA LEU A 41 -12.54 -7.23 -11.15
C LEU A 41 -12.83 -8.09 -12.38
N ARG A 42 -11.95 -8.04 -13.39
CA ARG A 42 -12.10 -8.86 -14.60
C ARG A 42 -11.96 -10.35 -14.34
N GLN A 43 -11.20 -10.74 -13.31
CA GLN A 43 -11.00 -12.13 -12.91
C GLN A 43 -12.03 -12.59 -11.87
N GLY A 44 -12.93 -11.72 -11.39
CA GLY A 44 -13.90 -12.07 -10.34
C GLY A 44 -13.24 -12.47 -9.02
N MET A 45 -12.05 -11.94 -8.73
CA MET A 45 -11.28 -12.30 -7.53
C MET A 45 -11.91 -11.70 -6.28
N ASP A 46 -11.93 -12.48 -5.21
CA ASP A 46 -12.16 -11.95 -3.86
C ASP A 46 -10.86 -11.37 -3.30
N ASN A 47 -10.89 -10.07 -3.03
CA ASN A 47 -9.76 -9.31 -2.53
C ASN A 47 -9.69 -9.25 -0.99
N SER A 48 -10.67 -9.85 -0.30
CA SER A 48 -10.84 -9.76 1.16
C SER A 48 -9.66 -10.31 1.95
N ALA A 49 -8.89 -11.24 1.37
CA ALA A 49 -7.68 -11.83 1.94
C ALA A 49 -6.38 -11.38 1.23
N SER A 50 -6.42 -10.30 0.46
CA SER A 50 -5.30 -9.83 -0.35
C SER A 50 -4.80 -8.43 0.07
N ALA A 51 -3.58 -8.10 -0.34
CA ALA A 51 -3.00 -6.77 -0.17
C ALA A 51 -2.59 -6.17 -1.52
N ILE A 52 -2.70 -4.84 -1.63
CA ILE A 52 -2.08 -4.09 -2.72
C ILE A 52 -0.75 -3.51 -2.24
N VAL A 53 0.34 -3.79 -2.97
CA VAL A 53 1.67 -3.25 -2.69
C VAL A 53 2.04 -2.22 -3.76
N LEU A 54 2.38 -1.02 -3.32
CA LEU A 54 2.67 0.12 -4.19
C LEU A 54 4.13 0.57 -4.07
N SER A 55 4.69 0.92 -5.23
CA SER A 55 6.00 1.58 -5.30
C SER A 55 6.00 3.05 -4.82
N GLY A 56 4.84 3.72 -4.82
CA GLY A 56 4.68 5.14 -4.53
C GLY A 56 3.91 5.42 -3.23
N LYS A 57 3.80 6.71 -2.86
CA LYS A 57 3.07 7.17 -1.65
C LYS A 57 1.59 6.82 -1.69
N ILE A 58 1.03 6.46 -0.53
CA ILE A 58 -0.41 6.33 -0.32
C ILE A 58 -0.99 7.73 -0.07
N THR A 59 -1.85 8.19 -0.97
CA THR A 59 -2.52 9.50 -0.93
C THR A 59 -4.03 9.35 -0.81
N THR A 60 -4.75 10.45 -0.64
CA THR A 60 -6.23 10.51 -0.61
C THR A 60 -6.90 9.97 -1.86
N GLY A 61 -6.21 9.93 -3.01
CA GLY A 61 -6.70 9.26 -4.22
C GLY A 61 -6.46 7.75 -4.28
N ILE A 62 -5.52 7.22 -3.49
CA ILE A 62 -5.10 5.81 -3.52
C ILE A 62 -5.83 4.98 -2.46
N ALA A 63 -5.91 5.49 -1.22
CA ALA A 63 -6.54 4.76 -0.12
C ALA A 63 -8.01 4.42 -0.42
N PRO A 64 -8.85 5.33 -0.94
CA PRO A 64 -10.25 5.01 -1.24
C PRO A 64 -10.42 4.02 -2.39
N LYS A 65 -9.52 4.03 -3.39
CA LYS A 65 -9.54 3.03 -4.46
C LYS A 65 -9.31 1.64 -3.88
N THR A 66 -8.30 1.52 -3.02
CA THR A 66 -7.95 0.25 -2.39
C THR A 66 -9.11 -0.28 -1.52
N ALA A 67 -9.64 0.57 -0.63
CA ALA A 67 -10.75 0.19 0.25
C ALA A 67 -12.02 -0.21 -0.52
N ARG A 68 -12.43 0.58 -1.53
CA ARG A 68 -13.62 0.26 -2.35
C ARG A 68 -13.47 -1.00 -3.18
N SER A 69 -12.24 -1.41 -3.47
CA SER A 69 -11.95 -2.64 -4.20
C SER A 69 -11.88 -3.89 -3.31
N GLY A 70 -12.24 -3.77 -2.03
CA GLY A 70 -12.33 -4.89 -1.10
C GLY A 70 -11.00 -5.31 -0.47
N PHE A 71 -9.91 -4.58 -0.72
CA PHE A 71 -8.62 -4.87 -0.11
C PHE A 71 -8.57 -4.37 1.34
N PRO A 72 -8.26 -5.24 2.32
CA PRO A 72 -8.06 -4.82 3.72
C PRO A 72 -6.74 -4.08 3.95
N ILE A 73 -5.74 -4.29 3.08
CA ILE A 73 -4.36 -3.80 3.28
C ILE A 73 -3.84 -3.11 2.03
N VAL A 74 -3.23 -1.95 2.21
CA VAL A 74 -2.35 -1.32 1.23
C VAL A 74 -0.95 -1.10 1.81
N ALA A 75 0.07 -1.56 1.10
CA ALA A 75 1.45 -1.49 1.52
C ALA A 75 2.29 -0.58 0.60
N THR A 76 3.29 0.09 1.16
CA THR A 76 4.21 0.94 0.40
C THR A 76 5.57 1.07 1.07
N ARG A 77 6.60 1.35 0.26
CA ARG A 77 7.94 1.74 0.73
C ARG A 77 8.02 3.17 1.30
N SER A 78 7.01 4.01 1.05
CA SER A 78 6.99 5.43 1.47
C SER A 78 6.15 5.66 2.73
N LEU A 79 6.09 6.91 3.21
CA LEU A 79 5.09 7.34 4.20
C LEU A 79 3.78 7.80 3.50
N PRO A 80 2.62 7.67 4.16
CA PRO A 80 1.34 8.15 3.64
C PRO A 80 1.17 9.65 3.90
N THR A 81 0.15 10.27 3.30
CA THR A 81 -0.29 11.62 3.69
C THR A 81 -1.19 11.57 4.93
N ALA A 82 -1.21 12.63 5.73
CA ALA A 82 -2.08 12.71 6.93
C ALA A 82 -3.56 12.46 6.60
N GLN A 83 -4.04 13.02 5.49
CA GLN A 83 -5.41 12.79 5.03
C GLN A 83 -5.67 11.33 4.63
N ALA A 84 -4.68 10.63 4.07
CA ALA A 84 -4.82 9.20 3.78
C ALA A 84 -4.89 8.35 5.06
N VAL A 85 -4.13 8.74 6.10
CA VAL A 85 -4.21 8.12 7.43
C VAL A 85 -5.60 8.30 8.03
N ALA A 86 -6.11 9.53 8.06
CA ALA A 86 -7.44 9.83 8.59
C ALA A 86 -8.55 9.05 7.85
N PHE A 87 -8.46 8.99 6.52
CA PHE A 87 -9.39 8.17 5.73
C PHE A 87 -9.29 6.69 6.11
N ALA A 88 -8.08 6.15 6.20
CA ALA A 88 -7.87 4.73 6.49
C ALA A 88 -8.39 4.33 7.88
N GLU A 89 -8.21 5.19 8.88
CA GLU A 89 -8.79 5.01 10.22
C GLU A 89 -10.33 4.96 10.16
N ALA A 90 -10.97 5.88 9.40
CA ALA A 90 -12.42 5.94 9.27
C ALA A 90 -13.04 4.72 8.58
N VAL A 91 -12.35 4.14 7.58
CA VAL A 91 -12.88 3.01 6.78
C VAL A 91 -12.28 1.66 7.14
N ARG A 92 -11.52 1.58 8.24
CA ARG A 92 -10.87 0.36 8.71
C ARG A 92 -9.89 -0.26 7.69
N LEU A 93 -9.24 0.56 6.87
CA LEU A 93 -8.18 0.14 5.95
C LEU A 93 -6.81 0.15 6.67
N MET A 94 -5.99 -0.87 6.48
CA MET A 94 -4.63 -0.90 7.00
C MET A 94 -3.63 -0.31 6.00
N LEU A 95 -2.77 0.61 6.45
CA LEU A 95 -1.65 1.16 5.68
C LEU A 95 -0.32 0.63 6.23
N ALA A 96 0.30 -0.32 5.54
CA ALA A 96 1.63 -0.82 5.86
C ALA A 96 2.71 0.02 5.14
N CYS A 97 3.42 0.87 5.87
CA CYS A 97 4.32 1.88 5.30
C CYS A 97 5.77 1.59 5.67
N ARG A 98 6.70 2.11 4.86
CA ARG A 98 8.15 1.90 5.03
C ARG A 98 8.55 0.41 5.08
N ILE A 99 7.82 -0.47 4.38
CA ILE A 99 7.96 -1.94 4.48
C ILE A 99 9.35 -2.52 4.14
N LEU A 100 10.20 -1.77 3.45
CA LEU A 100 11.58 -2.17 3.13
C LEU A 100 12.61 -1.64 4.14
N ASN A 101 12.18 -0.86 5.14
CA ASN A 101 13.05 -0.28 6.15
C ASN A 101 12.96 -1.09 7.44
N ARG A 102 14.03 -1.06 8.25
CA ARG A 102 14.02 -1.64 9.61
C ARG A 102 12.91 -1.07 10.49
N ARG A 103 12.56 0.21 10.28
CA ARG A 103 11.47 0.90 10.95
C ARG A 103 10.29 1.01 9.99
N HIS A 104 9.31 0.12 10.15
CA HIS A 104 8.03 0.19 9.45
C HIS A 104 7.05 1.08 10.23
N ALA A 105 5.99 1.52 9.56
CA ALA A 105 4.91 2.31 10.16
C ALA A 105 3.57 1.73 9.72
N ILE A 106 2.67 1.46 10.67
CA ILE A 106 1.35 0.88 10.39
C ILE A 106 0.28 1.86 10.86
N TYR A 107 -0.70 2.14 10.01
CA TYR A 107 -1.87 2.98 10.31
C TYR A 107 -3.15 2.19 10.03
N GLY A 108 -4.24 2.42 10.76
CA GLY A 108 -5.52 1.73 10.55
C GLY A 108 -6.31 1.44 11.83
N PRO A 109 -7.35 0.59 11.76
CA PRO A 109 -8.36 0.40 12.82
C PRO A 109 -7.82 -0.26 14.09
N ASN A 110 -6.75 -1.05 13.97
CA ASN A 110 -5.98 -1.54 15.11
C ASN A 110 -4.64 -0.82 15.08
N ARG A 111 -4.54 0.30 15.81
CA ARG A 111 -3.22 0.79 16.21
C ARG A 111 -2.61 -0.30 17.08
N LEU A 112 -1.81 -1.18 16.46
CA LEU A 112 -0.76 -1.81 17.24
C LEU A 112 0.01 -0.64 17.88
N PRO A 113 0.16 -0.61 19.22
CA PRO A 113 1.03 0.36 19.85
C PRO A 113 2.36 0.26 19.12
N SER A 114 2.80 1.39 18.56
CA SER A 114 4.09 1.60 17.89
C SER A 114 5.00 0.38 17.96
N ILE A 115 5.14 -0.39 16.87
CA ILE A 115 6.27 -1.30 16.81
C ILE A 115 7.51 -0.43 17.01
N VAL A 116 8.17 -0.70 18.13
CA VAL A 116 9.31 -0.03 18.74
C VAL A 116 10.11 0.77 17.71
N THR A 117 9.77 2.05 17.56
CA THR A 117 10.81 3.05 17.36
C THR A 117 11.70 2.91 18.58
N GLY A 118 12.96 2.54 18.38
CA GLY A 118 13.96 2.75 19.42
C GLY A 118 13.75 4.15 19.96
N GLN A 119 13.31 4.22 21.22
CA GLN A 119 13.38 5.44 21.99
C GLN A 119 14.85 5.84 22.08
N ASP A 120 15.09 7.12 22.29
CA ASP A 120 16.38 7.79 22.41
C ASP A 120 17.02 8.32 21.13
N THR A 121 17.34 9.62 21.20
CA THR A 121 17.81 10.56 20.16
C THR A 121 16.73 10.95 19.15
N LEU A 122 15.98 12.04 19.34
CA LEU A 122 16.39 13.44 19.55
C LEU A 122 15.32 14.13 20.42
N ARG A 123 15.62 14.51 21.67
CA ARG A 123 16.01 15.89 22.03
C ARG A 123 16.75 16.67 20.94
#